data_AF-A0A5U2M3I8-F1
#
_entry.id   AF-A0A5U2M3I8-F1
#
_cell.length_a   1.000
_cell.length_b   1.000
_cell.length_c   1.000
_cell.angle_alpha   90.00
_cell.angle_beta   90.00
_cell.angle_gamma   90.00
#
_symmetry.space_group_name_H-M   'P 1'
#
loop_
_entity.id
_entity.type
_entity.pdbx_description
1 polymer ?
#
loop_
_entity_poly.entity_id
_entity_poly.type
_entity_poly.pdbx_seq_one_letter_code
_entity_poly.pdbx_strand_id
1 'polypeptide(L)'
;MKKLLELRQQKTEIKTQMRNLLEKADSEKRSLTDEEGTQFDELRIRAGTLDTEISRYEAIASEERNQPGHPVNENGVSNDELSTYILTGEARSLSTSIPEDGGYTVIPELNKQIMQQLNDESVMRKICTVKKIGSNEFKQLVSVGGAGVNHGEEGKARGETTTPKLEEVSIRLFPVYTYPKTTQEIIDFSGVDIMGWLSSEIGDAFVDTEEADLASGDGVKKAKGFLSYPLSPDGDKTRPFGTIQKVTVSVLNADFLIDLKFKLRAKYRKNAVWVMNSTTAASVQKLKNGNGDYIWRDRLQAGDPDTLLGLPVEYLETMPDDLIGIGDFKRGYFIVDHETGTRTRPDNITEPGFIKIHTDKYLGGGVVDSGAIKLLEISASSTK
;
A
#
# COMPACT_ATOMS: atom_id res chain seq x y z
N MET A 1 28.05 28.10 -14.86
CA MET A 1 26.56 28.18 -14.77
C MET A 1 25.99 29.58 -14.50
N LYS A 2 26.59 30.46 -13.69
CA LYS A 2 26.06 31.84 -13.44
C LYS A 2 25.83 32.66 -14.73
N LYS A 3 26.79 32.65 -15.65
CA LYS A 3 26.70 33.39 -16.93
C LYS A 3 25.58 32.87 -17.86
N LEU A 4 25.28 31.57 -17.86
CA LEU A 4 24.16 31.01 -18.61
C LEU A 4 22.81 31.50 -18.06
N LEU A 5 22.72 31.66 -16.74
CA LEU A 5 21.50 32.13 -16.08
C LEU A 5 21.26 33.62 -16.34
N GLU A 6 22.32 34.44 -16.32
CA GLU A 6 22.29 35.85 -16.72
C GLU A 6 21.87 36.04 -18.18
N LEU A 7 22.41 35.25 -19.12
CA LEU A 7 22.02 35.30 -20.54
C LEU A 7 20.54 34.93 -20.75
N ARG A 8 20.02 33.96 -19.98
CA ARG A 8 18.60 33.58 -20.01
C ARG A 8 17.71 34.70 -19.46
N GLN A 9 18.13 35.38 -18.39
CA GLN A 9 17.41 36.53 -17.84
C GLN A 9 17.35 37.70 -18.84
N GLN A 10 18.48 38.04 -19.46
CA GLN A 10 18.54 39.08 -20.51
C GLN A 10 17.63 38.75 -21.71
N LYS A 11 17.60 37.48 -22.14
CA LYS A 11 16.69 37.04 -23.20
C LYS A 11 15.22 37.19 -22.79
N THR A 12 14.87 36.85 -21.54
CA THR A 12 13.49 37.01 -21.05
C THR A 12 13.07 38.47 -20.97
N GLU A 13 13.97 39.37 -20.57
CA GLU A 13 13.71 40.82 -20.57
C GLU A 13 13.46 41.33 -21.99
N ILE A 14 14.30 40.97 -22.97
CA ILE A 14 14.14 41.37 -24.37
C ILE A 14 12.83 40.84 -24.96
N LYS A 15 12.46 39.59 -24.66
CA LYS A 15 11.16 39.03 -25.07
C LYS A 15 9.96 39.74 -24.44
N THR A 16 10.12 40.23 -23.22
CA THR A 16 9.10 41.00 -22.51
C THR A 16 8.96 42.39 -23.12
N GLN A 17 10.07 43.05 -23.48
CA GLN A 17 10.06 44.31 -24.22
C GLN A 17 9.39 44.18 -25.60
N MET A 18 9.69 43.11 -26.35
CA MET A 18 9.03 42.81 -27.63
C MET A 18 7.52 42.59 -27.45
N ARG A 19 7.10 41.87 -26.39
CA ARG A 19 5.68 41.65 -26.07
C ARG A 19 5.00 42.98 -25.71
N ASN A 20 5.63 43.83 -24.92
CA ASN A 20 5.06 45.12 -24.52
C ASN A 20 4.87 46.07 -25.72
N LEU A 21 5.78 46.03 -26.71
CA LEU A 21 5.62 46.80 -27.96
C LEU A 21 4.39 46.32 -28.75
N LEU A 22 4.17 45.01 -28.82
CA LEU A 22 2.99 44.43 -29.47
C LEU A 22 1.70 44.72 -28.70
N GLU A 23 1.71 44.55 -27.38
CA GLU A 23 0.54 44.81 -26.53
C GLU A 23 0.14 46.30 -26.55
N LYS A 24 1.11 47.21 -26.63
CA LYS A 24 0.83 48.65 -26.78
C LYS A 24 0.16 48.94 -28.12
N ALA A 25 0.69 48.39 -29.21
CA ALA A 25 0.10 48.52 -30.54
C ALA A 25 -1.32 47.94 -30.60
N ASP A 26 -1.55 46.77 -30.00
CA ASP A 26 -2.86 46.13 -29.89
C ASP A 26 -3.85 46.94 -29.04
N SER A 27 -3.39 47.54 -27.93
CA SER A 27 -4.21 48.40 -27.07
C SER A 27 -4.68 49.67 -27.78
N GLU A 28 -3.85 50.17 -28.69
CA GLU A 28 -4.13 51.33 -29.54
C GLU A 28 -4.84 50.92 -30.86
N LYS A 29 -5.18 49.63 -31.04
CA LYS A 29 -5.83 49.04 -32.23
C LYS A 29 -5.15 49.42 -33.54
N ARG A 30 -3.82 49.55 -33.54
CA ARG A 30 -3.02 49.89 -34.71
C ARG A 30 -1.89 48.89 -34.90
N SER A 31 -1.33 48.84 -36.10
CA SER A 31 -0.07 48.15 -36.32
C SER A 31 1.09 48.92 -35.69
N LEU A 32 2.22 48.24 -35.47
CA LEU A 32 3.48 48.87 -35.05
C LEU A 32 3.80 50.04 -35.99
N THR A 33 4.22 51.18 -35.43
CA THR A 33 4.76 52.27 -36.26
C THR A 33 6.09 51.83 -36.89
N ASP A 34 6.56 52.54 -37.92
CA ASP A 34 7.86 52.24 -38.53
C ASP A 34 9.01 52.26 -37.49
N GLU A 35 8.95 53.18 -36.53
CA GLU A 35 9.92 53.25 -35.42
C GLU A 35 9.79 52.07 -34.45
N GLU A 36 8.57 51.67 -34.06
CA GLU A 36 8.35 50.52 -33.18
C GLU A 36 8.69 49.18 -33.89
N GLY A 37 8.49 49.12 -35.22
CA GLY A 37 8.86 47.98 -36.05
C GLY A 37 10.38 47.80 -36.14
N THR A 38 11.13 48.88 -36.40
CA THR A 38 12.60 48.83 -36.39
C THR A 38 13.16 48.44 -35.00
N GLN A 39 12.57 48.95 -33.91
CA GLN A 39 12.95 48.54 -32.56
C GLN A 39 12.65 47.07 -32.27
N PHE A 40 11.51 46.55 -32.75
CA PHE A 40 11.16 45.15 -32.62
C PHE A 40 12.14 44.24 -33.37
N ASP A 41 12.51 44.62 -34.60
CA ASP A 41 13.47 43.86 -35.40
C ASP A 41 14.87 43.87 -34.79
N GLU A 42 15.32 44.99 -34.21
CA GLU A 42 16.58 45.04 -33.45
C GLU A 42 16.57 44.13 -32.21
N LEU A 43 15.47 44.16 -31.44
CA LEU A 43 15.31 43.29 -30.27
C LEU A 43 15.27 41.81 -30.68
N ARG A 44 14.65 41.50 -31.82
CA ARG A 44 14.63 40.15 -32.39
C ARG A 44 16.03 39.67 -32.78
N ILE A 45 16.85 40.53 -33.40
CA ILE A 45 18.24 40.22 -33.73
C ILE A 45 19.05 39.96 -32.45
N ARG A 46 18.91 40.81 -31.41
CA ARG A 46 19.59 40.62 -30.12
C ARG A 46 19.14 39.32 -29.41
N ALA A 47 17.86 38.99 -29.48
CA ALA A 47 17.35 37.71 -28.96
C ALA A 47 17.96 36.52 -29.72
N GLY A 48 18.10 36.62 -31.05
CA GLY A 48 18.77 35.61 -31.87
C GLY A 48 20.25 35.44 -31.53
N THR A 49 20.98 36.52 -31.27
CA THR A 49 22.38 36.42 -30.83
C THR A 49 22.51 35.77 -29.46
N LEU A 50 21.63 36.11 -28.51
CA LEU A 50 21.61 35.47 -27.19
C LEU A 50 21.26 33.98 -27.29
N ASP A 51 20.39 33.58 -28.21
CA ASP A 51 20.08 32.16 -28.46
C ASP A 51 21.32 31.38 -28.89
N THR A 52 22.09 31.93 -29.83
CA THR A 52 23.33 31.28 -30.26
C THR A 52 24.36 31.18 -29.13
N GLU A 53 24.42 32.17 -28.24
CA GLU A 53 25.34 32.17 -27.11
C GLU A 53 24.90 31.19 -26.02
N ILE A 54 23.62 31.15 -25.68
CA ILE A 54 23.01 30.20 -24.75
C ILE A 54 23.28 28.76 -25.21
N SER A 55 23.05 28.45 -26.50
CA SER A 55 23.30 27.11 -27.03
C SER A 55 24.77 26.69 -26.94
N ARG A 56 25.72 27.63 -27.09
CA ARG A 56 27.16 27.34 -26.91
C ARG A 56 27.50 27.03 -25.45
N TYR A 57 26.97 27.80 -24.50
CA TYR A 57 27.18 27.54 -23.07
C TYR A 57 26.47 26.26 -22.60
N GLU A 58 25.33 25.92 -23.18
CA GLU A 58 24.62 24.66 -22.92
C GLU A 58 25.39 23.45 -23.45
N ALA A 59 25.99 23.56 -24.64
CA ALA A 59 26.85 22.52 -25.20
C ALA A 59 28.05 22.26 -24.27
N ILE A 60 28.76 23.32 -23.84
CA ILE A 60 29.89 23.20 -22.89
C ILE A 60 29.43 22.61 -21.56
N ALA A 61 28.29 23.06 -21.02
CA ALA A 61 27.74 22.51 -19.77
C ALA A 61 27.32 21.04 -19.92
N SER A 62 26.89 20.60 -21.10
CA SER A 62 26.56 19.19 -21.37
C SER A 62 27.82 18.32 -21.52
N GLU A 63 28.89 18.88 -22.10
CA GLU A 63 30.19 18.22 -22.19
C GLU A 63 30.86 18.09 -20.81
N GLU A 64 30.76 19.12 -19.96
CA GLU A 64 31.20 19.08 -18.56
C GLU A 64 30.43 18.03 -17.73
N ARG A 65 29.14 17.80 -18.01
CA ARG A 65 28.35 16.73 -17.37
C ARG A 65 28.73 15.33 -17.81
N ASN A 66 29.30 15.18 -19.01
CA ASN A 66 29.62 13.88 -19.61
C ASN A 66 31.09 13.46 -19.41
N GLN A 67 31.91 14.26 -18.71
CA GLN A 67 33.27 13.86 -18.33
C GLN A 67 33.23 12.86 -17.15
N PRO A 68 33.80 11.65 -17.29
CA PRO A 68 33.91 10.72 -16.17
C PRO A 68 35.07 11.15 -15.26
N GLY A 69 34.78 11.45 -13.99
CA GLY A 69 35.79 11.39 -12.92
C GLY A 69 36.05 12.65 -12.09
N HIS A 70 35.16 13.63 -12.01
CA HIS A 70 35.23 14.65 -10.94
C HIS A 70 33.96 14.65 -10.08
N PRO A 71 34.04 14.25 -8.80
CA PRO A 71 32.91 14.32 -7.90
C PRO A 71 32.70 15.79 -7.53
N VAL A 72 31.67 16.41 -8.08
CA VAL A 72 31.20 17.71 -7.57
C VAL A 72 30.19 17.41 -6.48
N ASN A 73 30.66 17.46 -5.24
CA ASN A 73 29.77 17.70 -4.12
C ASN A 73 30.18 19.02 -3.49
N GLU A 74 29.37 20.05 -3.69
CA GLU A 74 29.17 21.15 -2.75
C GLU A 74 27.99 22.03 -3.23
N ASN A 75 26.83 21.77 -2.62
CA ASN A 75 25.70 22.68 -2.37
C ASN A 75 24.98 23.37 -3.54
N GLY A 76 23.78 22.86 -3.88
CA GLY A 76 22.73 23.63 -4.55
C GLY A 76 21.70 22.73 -5.26
N VAL A 77 20.46 22.75 -4.77
CA VAL A 77 19.28 22.02 -5.32
C VAL A 77 19.10 22.31 -6.81
N SER A 78 18.80 21.27 -7.60
CA SER A 78 18.56 21.39 -9.04
C SER A 78 17.17 21.98 -9.32
N ASN A 79 17.04 22.81 -10.38
CA ASN A 79 15.74 23.32 -10.83
C ASN A 79 14.74 22.22 -11.20
N ASP A 80 15.25 21.03 -11.55
CA ASP A 80 14.43 19.86 -11.87
C ASP A 80 13.73 19.32 -10.60
N GLU A 81 14.42 19.34 -9.46
CA GLU A 81 13.91 18.94 -8.14
C GLU A 81 12.89 19.95 -7.58
N LEU A 82 13.10 21.24 -7.85
CA LEU A 82 12.14 22.32 -7.52
C LEU A 82 10.85 22.24 -8.35
N SER A 83 10.94 21.91 -9.64
CA SER A 83 9.75 21.72 -10.48
C SER A 83 8.94 20.49 -10.09
N THR A 84 9.58 19.40 -9.66
CA THR A 84 8.87 18.23 -9.12
C THR A 84 8.21 18.54 -7.78
N TYR A 85 8.86 19.30 -6.88
CA TYR A 85 8.27 19.70 -5.61
C TYR A 85 7.00 20.56 -5.77
N ILE A 86 7.01 21.51 -6.71
CA ILE A 86 5.85 22.38 -6.99
C ILE A 86 4.69 21.59 -7.63
N LEU A 87 4.97 20.54 -8.40
CA LEU A 87 3.94 19.73 -9.06
C LEU A 87 3.38 18.58 -8.22
N THR A 88 4.19 17.95 -7.36
CA THR A 88 3.83 16.70 -6.67
C THR A 88 3.91 16.76 -5.15
N GLY A 89 4.53 17.80 -4.58
CA GLY A 89 4.71 17.94 -3.13
C GLY A 89 5.75 16.99 -2.51
N GLU A 90 6.49 16.21 -3.30
CA GLU A 90 7.60 15.40 -2.81
C GLU A 90 8.94 16.12 -3.08
N ALA A 91 9.71 16.38 -2.01
CA ALA A 91 11.10 16.82 -2.11
C ALA A 91 12.02 15.66 -1.69
N ARG A 92 12.93 15.25 -2.59
CA ARG A 92 14.08 14.41 -2.24
C ARG A 92 15.38 15.20 -2.44
N SER A 93 15.88 15.81 -1.37
CA SER A 93 17.30 15.87 -0.94
C SER A 93 17.38 16.84 0.26
N LEU A 94 17.43 16.39 1.52
CA LEU A 94 18.57 15.81 2.25
C LEU A 94 19.86 16.66 2.18
N SER A 95 19.86 17.79 2.90
CA SER A 95 21.08 18.43 3.41
C SER A 95 21.11 18.24 4.93
N THR A 96 22.05 17.44 5.41
CA THR A 96 22.23 17.03 6.82
C THR A 96 23.09 18.00 7.65
N SER A 97 23.45 19.17 7.12
CA SER A 97 24.42 20.09 7.74
C SER A 97 23.82 21.28 8.49
N ILE A 98 22.49 21.33 8.68
CA ILE A 98 21.81 22.32 9.53
C ILE A 98 21.02 21.55 10.59
N PRO A 99 21.37 21.65 11.90
CA PRO A 99 20.69 20.93 12.96
C PRO A 99 19.20 21.27 13.12
N GLU A 100 18.73 22.37 12.51
CA GLU A 100 17.32 22.81 12.58
C GLU A 100 16.41 22.12 11.54
N ASP A 101 16.97 21.46 10.50
CA ASP A 101 16.19 20.76 9.46
C ASP A 101 16.12 19.23 9.64
N GLY A 102 16.59 18.73 10.79
CA GLY A 102 16.53 17.30 11.15
C GLY A 102 15.11 16.71 11.15
N GLY A 103 14.07 17.56 11.17
CA GLY A 103 12.67 17.11 11.08
C GLY A 103 12.32 16.42 9.75
N TYR A 104 12.93 16.83 8.63
CA TYR A 104 12.51 16.33 7.30
C TYR A 104 13.20 15.03 6.88
N THR A 105 14.33 14.66 7.49
CA THR A 105 14.96 13.34 7.33
C THR A 105 14.40 12.32 8.33
N VAL A 106 13.96 12.79 9.50
CA VAL A 106 13.31 11.95 10.52
C VAL A 106 11.96 11.44 10.04
N ILE A 107 11.18 12.23 9.29
CA ILE A 107 9.85 11.82 8.81
C ILE A 107 9.89 10.60 7.86
N PRO A 108 10.74 10.54 6.81
CA PRO A 108 10.87 9.35 5.98
C PRO A 108 11.36 8.12 6.74
N GLU A 109 12.28 8.31 7.70
CA GLU A 109 12.78 7.20 8.52
C GLU A 109 11.70 6.70 9.49
N LEU A 110 10.92 7.61 10.08
CA LEU A 110 9.77 7.29 10.92
C LEU A 110 8.69 6.53 10.13
N ASN A 111 8.37 6.98 8.91
CA ASN A 111 7.44 6.26 8.04
C ASN A 111 7.92 4.83 7.74
N LYS A 112 9.24 4.66 7.55
CA LYS A 112 9.86 3.36 7.31
C LYS A 112 9.81 2.49 8.56
N GLN A 113 10.08 3.04 9.75
CA GLN A 113 9.98 2.34 11.03
C GLN A 113 8.54 1.87 11.29
N ILE A 114 7.54 2.75 11.14
CA ILE A 114 6.12 2.38 11.28
C ILE A 114 5.75 1.28 10.28
N MET A 115 6.19 1.37 9.03
CA MET A 115 5.93 0.33 8.03
C MET A 115 6.68 -0.97 8.32
N GLN A 116 7.87 -0.93 8.92
CA GLN A 116 8.61 -2.12 9.33
C GLN A 116 7.87 -2.83 10.47
N GLN A 117 7.54 -2.10 11.54
CA GLN A 117 6.74 -2.60 12.66
C GLN A 117 5.43 -3.22 12.16
N LEU A 118 4.72 -2.52 11.28
CA LEU A 118 3.48 -3.03 10.68
C LEU A 118 3.66 -4.35 9.92
N ASN A 119 4.74 -4.51 9.16
CA ASN A 119 4.98 -5.75 8.41
C ASN A 119 5.47 -6.89 9.31
N ASP A 120 6.19 -6.59 10.38
CA ASP A 120 6.75 -7.57 11.30
C ASP A 120 5.70 -8.10 12.29
N GLU A 121 4.78 -7.24 12.74
CA GLU A 121 3.75 -7.57 13.73
C GLU A 121 2.43 -8.04 13.11
N SER A 122 2.06 -7.56 11.91
CA SER A 122 0.80 -7.98 11.30
C SER A 122 0.85 -9.42 10.77
N VAL A 123 0.06 -10.28 11.39
CA VAL A 123 -0.17 -11.67 11.00
C VAL A 123 -0.82 -11.74 9.63
N MET A 124 -1.79 -10.86 9.34
CA MET A 124 -2.44 -10.81 8.04
C MET A 124 -1.46 -10.52 6.90
N ARG A 125 -0.49 -9.61 7.10
CA ARG A 125 0.56 -9.31 6.10
C ARG A 125 1.53 -10.47 5.90
N LYS A 126 1.82 -11.24 6.95
CA LYS A 126 2.65 -12.45 6.88
C LYS A 126 2.02 -13.57 6.05
N ILE A 127 0.69 -13.74 6.14
CA ILE A 127 -0.02 -14.84 5.47
C ILE A 127 -0.62 -14.47 4.10
N CYS A 128 -0.89 -13.18 3.84
CA CYS A 128 -1.52 -12.71 2.60
C CYS A 128 -0.50 -12.20 1.57
N THR A 129 -0.94 -11.97 0.34
CA THR A 129 -0.11 -11.28 -0.67
C THR A 129 -0.33 -9.77 -0.57
N VAL A 130 0.75 -9.00 -0.39
CA VAL A 130 0.73 -7.54 -0.41
C VAL A 130 1.02 -7.02 -1.82
N LYS A 131 0.19 -6.10 -2.32
CA LYS A 131 0.35 -5.40 -3.60
C LYS A 131 0.45 -3.90 -3.35
N LYS A 132 1.28 -3.22 -4.12
CA LYS A 132 1.38 -1.75 -4.12
C LYS A 132 0.82 -1.20 -5.43
N ILE A 133 0.03 -0.14 -5.35
CA ILE A 133 -0.54 0.54 -6.52
C ILE A 133 -0.47 2.06 -6.39
N GLY A 134 -0.40 2.77 -7.51
CA GLY A 134 -0.55 4.23 -7.57
C GLY A 134 -1.98 4.73 -7.82
N SER A 135 -2.97 3.84 -7.94
CA SER A 135 -4.39 4.18 -8.16
C SER A 135 -5.23 4.00 -6.88
N ASN A 136 -6.48 4.50 -6.89
CA ASN A 136 -7.41 4.33 -5.77
C ASN A 136 -8.10 2.95 -5.74
N GLU A 137 -7.94 2.15 -6.80
CA GLU A 137 -8.56 0.84 -6.95
C GLU A 137 -7.60 -0.11 -7.66
N PHE A 138 -7.50 -1.33 -7.14
CA PHE A 138 -6.84 -2.47 -7.79
C PHE A 138 -7.89 -3.33 -8.48
N LYS A 139 -7.62 -3.72 -9.73
CA LYS A 139 -8.49 -4.60 -10.51
C LYS A 139 -7.70 -5.77 -11.06
N GLN A 140 -8.26 -6.97 -10.95
CA GLN A 140 -7.66 -8.17 -11.50
C GLN A 140 -8.74 -9.11 -12.04
N LEU A 141 -8.49 -9.64 -13.23
CA LEU A 141 -9.30 -10.72 -13.80
C LEU A 141 -8.86 -12.07 -13.23
N VAL A 142 -9.81 -12.84 -12.72
CA VAL A 142 -9.59 -14.17 -12.13
C VAL A 142 -10.39 -15.20 -12.93
N SER A 143 -9.76 -16.32 -13.26
CA SER A 143 -10.43 -17.43 -13.93
C SER A 143 -11.22 -18.29 -12.93
N VAL A 144 -12.54 -18.37 -13.12
CA VAL A 144 -13.48 -19.05 -12.19
C VAL A 144 -13.90 -20.44 -12.70
N GLY A 145 -13.45 -20.83 -13.89
CA GLY A 145 -13.71 -22.15 -14.47
C GLY A 145 -12.53 -22.68 -15.28
N GLY A 146 -12.47 -24.00 -15.43
CA GLY A 146 -11.51 -24.67 -16.29
C GLY A 146 -12.10 -24.97 -17.67
N ALA A 147 -11.25 -25.00 -18.69
CA ALA A 147 -11.65 -25.50 -20.00
C ALA A 147 -12.08 -26.96 -19.88
N GLY A 148 -13.22 -27.30 -20.46
CA GLY A 148 -13.67 -28.69 -20.53
C GLY A 148 -12.72 -29.51 -21.41
N VAL A 149 -12.42 -30.73 -21.00
CA VAL A 149 -11.68 -31.70 -21.82
C VAL A 149 -12.57 -32.90 -22.02
N ASN A 150 -12.87 -33.20 -23.29
CA ASN A 150 -13.64 -34.36 -23.68
C ASN A 150 -12.73 -35.36 -24.40
N HIS A 151 -12.99 -36.66 -24.20
CA HIS A 151 -12.33 -37.71 -24.96
C HIS A 151 -13.05 -37.87 -26.32
N GLY A 152 -12.28 -37.89 -27.41
CA GLY A 152 -12.83 -38.12 -28.74
C GLY A 152 -13.01 -39.61 -29.05
N GLU A 153 -14.01 -39.94 -29.87
CA GLU A 153 -14.22 -41.28 -30.42
C GLU A 153 -14.02 -41.22 -31.95
N GLU A 154 -13.40 -42.24 -32.53
CA GLU A 154 -13.17 -42.31 -33.98
C GLU A 154 -14.51 -42.35 -34.74
N GLY A 155 -14.62 -41.55 -35.81
CA GLY A 155 -15.83 -41.47 -36.63
C GLY A 155 -16.96 -40.61 -36.06
N LYS A 156 -16.81 -39.98 -34.88
CA LYS A 156 -17.80 -39.05 -34.33
C LYS A 156 -17.34 -37.59 -34.34
N ALA A 157 -18.29 -36.69 -34.60
CA ALA A 157 -18.06 -35.25 -34.51
C ALA A 157 -17.75 -34.86 -33.04
N ARG A 158 -16.74 -34.02 -32.85
CA ARG A 158 -16.37 -33.50 -31.53
C ARG A 158 -17.29 -32.32 -31.18
N GLY A 159 -17.97 -32.40 -30.04
CA GLY A 159 -18.77 -31.30 -29.50
C GLY A 159 -17.92 -30.22 -28.84
N GLU A 160 -18.48 -29.02 -28.71
CA GLU A 160 -17.85 -27.90 -28.01
C GLU A 160 -17.62 -28.22 -26.53
N THR A 161 -16.50 -27.75 -25.99
CA THR A 161 -16.18 -27.87 -24.56
C THR A 161 -16.48 -26.57 -23.83
N THR A 162 -16.62 -26.64 -22.51
CA THR A 162 -16.84 -25.44 -21.69
C THR A 162 -15.64 -24.50 -21.77
N THR A 163 -15.88 -23.22 -22.06
CA THR A 163 -14.87 -22.16 -22.06
C THR A 163 -14.64 -21.60 -20.64
N PRO A 164 -13.40 -21.29 -20.24
CA PRO A 164 -13.12 -20.60 -18.99
C PRO A 164 -13.88 -19.26 -18.89
N LYS A 165 -14.51 -19.01 -17.75
CA LYS A 165 -15.11 -17.71 -17.43
C LYS A 165 -14.12 -16.88 -16.60
N LEU A 166 -14.01 -15.59 -16.91
CA LEU A 166 -13.25 -14.61 -16.15
C LEU A 166 -14.21 -13.76 -15.32
N GLU A 167 -13.88 -13.52 -14.07
CA GLU A 167 -14.55 -12.56 -13.18
C GLU A 167 -13.57 -11.43 -12.83
N GLU A 168 -14.08 -10.20 -12.73
CA GLU A 168 -13.30 -9.06 -12.25
C GLU A 168 -13.38 -8.98 -10.72
N VAL A 169 -12.22 -9.00 -10.06
CA VAL A 169 -12.10 -8.65 -8.65
C VAL A 169 -11.60 -7.22 -8.57
N SER A 170 -12.35 -6.37 -7.86
CA SER A 170 -11.92 -5.00 -7.57
C SER A 170 -11.78 -4.76 -6.06
N ILE A 171 -10.68 -4.11 -5.69
CA ILE A 171 -10.32 -3.79 -4.31
C ILE A 171 -10.04 -2.28 -4.25
N ARG A 172 -10.88 -1.56 -3.52
CA ARG A 172 -10.72 -0.11 -3.30
C ARG A 172 -9.83 0.15 -2.09
N LEU A 173 -9.03 1.20 -2.19
CA LEU A 173 -8.21 1.69 -1.08
C LEU A 173 -8.97 2.76 -0.31
N PHE A 174 -8.84 2.72 1.01
CA PHE A 174 -9.44 3.67 1.93
C PHE A 174 -8.35 4.31 2.80
N PRO A 175 -8.46 5.62 3.10
CA PRO A 175 -7.52 6.29 3.98
C PRO A 175 -7.73 5.82 5.43
N VAL A 176 -6.65 5.44 6.09
CA VAL A 176 -6.58 5.19 7.54
C VAL A 176 -5.61 6.21 8.10
N TYR A 177 -5.99 6.90 9.17
CA TYR A 177 -5.18 7.95 9.76
C TYR A 177 -5.30 7.99 11.27
N THR A 178 -4.27 8.52 11.92
CA THR A 178 -4.28 8.88 13.33
C THR A 178 -3.75 10.31 13.47
N TYR A 179 -4.24 11.01 14.49
CA TYR A 179 -3.87 12.39 14.72
C TYR A 179 -3.72 12.75 16.20
N PRO A 180 -2.79 12.08 16.93
CA PRO A 180 -2.53 12.40 18.33
C PRO A 180 -1.97 13.82 18.51
N LYS A 181 -2.27 14.40 19.66
CA LYS A 181 -1.85 15.76 20.07
C LYS A 181 -1.04 15.68 21.35
N THR A 182 0.08 16.41 21.40
CA THR A 182 0.91 16.62 22.59
C THR A 182 1.26 18.10 22.75
N THR A 183 1.76 18.52 23.92
CA THR A 183 2.18 19.91 24.16
C THR A 183 3.67 20.09 23.86
N GLN A 184 4.03 21.29 23.38
CA GLN A 184 5.43 21.64 23.14
C GLN A 184 6.26 21.55 24.44
N GLU A 185 5.71 22.01 25.56
CA GLU A 185 6.39 21.97 26.85
C GLU A 185 6.74 20.54 27.29
N ILE A 186 5.86 19.56 27.03
CA ILE A 186 6.18 18.16 27.36
C ILE A 186 7.32 17.66 26.49
N ILE A 187 7.38 18.02 25.20
CA ILE A 187 8.49 17.61 24.33
C ILE A 187 9.81 18.25 24.78
N ASP A 188 9.79 19.55 25.12
CA ASP A 188 11.00 20.32 25.42
C ASP A 188 11.56 20.02 26.83
N PHE A 189 10.69 19.72 27.81
CA PHE A 189 11.08 19.53 29.21
C PHE A 189 11.06 18.06 29.66
N SER A 190 10.66 17.14 28.80
CA SER A 190 10.69 15.71 29.12
C SER A 190 12.12 15.15 29.08
N GLY A 191 12.47 14.36 30.09
CA GLY A 191 13.70 13.55 30.09
C GLY A 191 13.59 12.25 29.28
N VAL A 192 12.43 11.97 28.69
CA VAL A 192 12.15 10.79 27.85
C VAL A 192 11.79 11.20 26.42
N ASP A 193 12.12 10.35 25.44
CA ASP A 193 11.79 10.55 24.03
C ASP A 193 10.28 10.32 23.77
N ILE A 194 9.49 11.38 23.94
CA ILE A 194 8.03 11.36 23.73
C ILE A 194 7.69 11.12 22.25
N MET A 195 8.52 11.62 21.33
CA MET A 195 8.27 11.48 19.89
C MET A 195 8.50 10.05 19.41
N GLY A 196 9.56 9.40 19.90
CA GLY A 196 9.82 7.98 19.66
C GLY A 196 8.75 7.08 20.25
N TRP A 197 8.33 7.33 21.49
CA TRP A 197 7.23 6.60 22.12
C TRP A 197 5.89 6.77 21.37
N LEU A 198 5.55 8.01 20.99
CA LEU A 198 4.33 8.27 20.26
C LEU A 198 4.34 7.60 18.88
N SER A 199 5.51 7.50 18.26
CA SER A 199 5.71 6.82 16.99
C SER A 199 5.47 5.31 17.06
N SER A 200 5.96 4.64 18.11
CA SER A 200 5.70 3.21 18.32
C SER A 200 4.22 2.95 18.61
N GLU A 201 3.59 3.78 19.44
CA GLU A 201 2.17 3.67 19.77
C GLU A 201 1.28 3.87 18.54
N ILE A 202 1.66 4.79 17.64
CA ILE A 202 1.01 4.96 16.34
C ILE A 202 1.16 3.67 15.50
N GLY A 203 2.35 3.06 15.50
CA GLY A 203 2.60 1.78 14.83
C GLY A 203 1.67 0.67 15.30
N ASP A 204 1.59 0.47 16.62
CA ASP A 204 0.71 -0.53 17.26
C ASP A 204 -0.76 -0.29 16.90
N ALA A 205 -1.23 0.97 17.01
CA ALA A 205 -2.60 1.32 16.65
C ALA A 205 -2.92 1.06 15.16
N PHE A 206 -1.94 1.25 14.26
CA PHE A 206 -2.10 0.90 12.85
C PHE A 206 -2.17 -0.62 12.64
N VAL A 207 -1.36 -1.40 13.35
CA VAL A 207 -1.42 -2.88 13.31
C VAL A 207 -2.81 -3.34 13.71
N ASP A 208 -3.28 -2.95 14.90
CA ASP A 208 -4.58 -3.38 15.43
C ASP A 208 -5.75 -2.99 14.51
N THR A 209 -5.75 -1.74 14.04
CA THR A 209 -6.81 -1.23 13.16
C THR A 209 -6.80 -1.97 11.82
N GLU A 210 -5.62 -2.17 11.23
CA GLU A 210 -5.48 -2.88 9.97
C GLU A 210 -5.91 -4.35 10.11
N GLU A 211 -5.48 -5.06 11.14
CA GLU A 211 -5.88 -6.45 11.34
C GLU A 211 -7.38 -6.60 11.53
N ALA A 212 -8.02 -5.70 12.28
CA ALA A 212 -9.47 -5.68 12.45
C ALA A 212 -10.20 -5.46 11.11
N ASP A 213 -9.73 -4.51 10.30
CA ASP A 213 -10.28 -4.20 8.98
C ASP A 213 -10.09 -5.35 7.98
N LEU A 214 -8.92 -5.99 7.97
CA LEU A 214 -8.60 -7.10 7.07
C LEU A 214 -9.31 -8.41 7.47
N ALA A 215 -9.61 -8.60 8.75
CA ALA A 215 -10.40 -9.75 9.21
C ALA A 215 -11.90 -9.53 9.02
N SER A 216 -12.44 -8.42 9.53
CA SER A 216 -13.87 -8.20 9.74
C SER A 216 -14.43 -6.90 9.12
N GLY A 217 -13.61 -6.12 8.41
CA GLY A 217 -14.05 -4.86 7.79
C GLY A 217 -15.22 -5.06 6.80
N ASP A 218 -16.13 -4.10 6.76
CA ASP A 218 -17.39 -4.18 6.00
C ASP A 218 -17.27 -3.72 4.54
N GLY A 219 -16.11 -3.18 4.14
CA GLY A 219 -15.89 -2.57 2.82
C GLY A 219 -16.49 -1.17 2.65
N VAL A 220 -17.06 -0.57 3.70
CA VAL A 220 -17.66 0.76 3.70
C VAL A 220 -16.69 1.73 4.37
N LYS A 221 -15.88 2.42 3.57
CA LYS A 221 -14.81 3.33 4.03
C LYS A 221 -13.65 2.66 4.78
N LYS A 222 -13.60 1.33 4.80
CA LYS A 222 -12.52 0.49 5.33
C LYS A 222 -12.35 -0.74 4.46
N ALA A 223 -11.24 -1.47 4.64
CA ALA A 223 -11.00 -2.69 3.86
C ALA A 223 -12.14 -3.70 4.03
N LYS A 224 -12.36 -4.55 3.02
CA LYS A 224 -13.35 -5.62 3.12
C LYS A 224 -12.67 -6.86 3.68
N GLY A 225 -12.97 -7.17 4.93
CA GLY A 225 -12.39 -8.32 5.62
C GLY A 225 -12.89 -9.64 5.04
N PHE A 226 -12.07 -10.69 5.13
CA PHE A 226 -12.45 -12.00 4.57
C PHE A 226 -13.70 -12.60 5.25
N LEU A 227 -14.00 -12.23 6.50
CA LEU A 227 -15.19 -12.68 7.23
C LEU A 227 -16.49 -11.99 6.77
N SER A 228 -16.39 -10.83 6.11
CA SER A 228 -17.53 -10.03 5.65
C SER A 228 -17.99 -10.41 4.23
N TYR A 229 -17.36 -11.40 3.61
CA TYR A 229 -17.83 -11.95 2.34
C TYR A 229 -19.03 -12.88 2.57
N PRO A 230 -19.92 -13.04 1.59
CA PRO A 230 -21.04 -13.97 1.69
C PRO A 230 -20.55 -15.38 2.07
N LEU A 231 -21.27 -16.02 2.99
CA LEU A 231 -20.94 -17.36 3.49
C LEU A 231 -22.01 -18.36 3.04
N SER A 232 -21.59 -19.55 2.60
CA SER A 232 -22.49 -20.65 2.25
C SER A 232 -21.93 -22.00 2.71
N PRO A 233 -22.77 -22.98 3.10
CA PRO A 233 -22.32 -24.35 3.33
C PRO A 233 -21.93 -25.11 2.05
N ASP A 234 -22.31 -24.60 0.87
CA ASP A 234 -22.14 -25.25 -0.41
C ASP A 234 -20.67 -25.54 -0.76
N GLY A 235 -20.45 -26.64 -1.48
CA GLY A 235 -19.14 -27.02 -1.98
C GLY A 235 -18.65 -26.14 -3.15
N ASP A 236 -17.35 -26.20 -3.44
CA ASP A 236 -16.72 -25.33 -4.45
C ASP A 236 -17.24 -25.47 -5.89
N LYS A 237 -17.97 -26.53 -6.21
CA LYS A 237 -18.51 -26.76 -7.56
C LYS A 237 -19.80 -26.01 -7.82
N THR A 238 -20.60 -25.79 -6.78
CA THR A 238 -21.95 -25.21 -6.87
C THR A 238 -22.00 -23.78 -6.32
N ARG A 239 -21.08 -23.43 -5.43
CA ARG A 239 -21.03 -22.14 -4.77
C ARG A 239 -20.61 -21.02 -5.75
N PRO A 240 -21.29 -19.86 -5.73
CA PRO A 240 -20.94 -18.73 -6.58
C PRO A 240 -19.57 -18.14 -6.21
N PHE A 241 -18.93 -17.49 -7.18
CA PHE A 241 -17.68 -16.75 -6.97
C PHE A 241 -17.89 -15.63 -5.94
N GLY A 242 -16.86 -15.37 -5.13
CA GLY A 242 -16.94 -14.36 -4.06
C GLY A 242 -17.63 -14.84 -2.77
N THR A 243 -18.16 -16.07 -2.73
CA THR A 243 -18.73 -16.67 -1.51
C THR A 243 -17.74 -17.63 -0.86
N ILE A 244 -17.54 -17.53 0.45
CA ILE A 244 -16.66 -18.39 1.25
C ILE A 244 -17.47 -19.53 1.87
N GLN A 245 -16.84 -20.68 2.09
CA GLN A 245 -17.53 -21.87 2.58
C GLN A 245 -17.47 -21.79 4.08
N LYS A 246 -18.63 -21.84 4.72
CA LYS A 246 -18.74 -21.95 6.16
C LYS A 246 -19.32 -23.30 6.52
N VAL A 247 -18.63 -24.04 7.36
CA VAL A 247 -19.10 -25.30 7.95
C VAL A 247 -19.43 -25.03 9.41
N THR A 248 -20.68 -25.21 9.81
CA THR A 248 -21.09 -25.02 11.20
C THR A 248 -21.16 -26.36 11.91
N VAL A 249 -20.60 -26.43 13.13
CA VAL A 249 -20.59 -27.63 13.98
C VAL A 249 -21.07 -27.27 15.39
N SER A 250 -21.81 -28.16 16.05
CA SER A 250 -22.31 -27.92 17.42
C SER A 250 -21.28 -28.19 18.50
N VAL A 251 -20.42 -29.18 18.29
CA VAL A 251 -19.35 -29.56 19.22
C VAL A 251 -18.08 -29.76 18.40
N LEU A 252 -17.00 -29.10 18.83
CA LEU A 252 -15.71 -29.24 18.20
C LEU A 252 -15.14 -30.65 18.45
N ASN A 253 -14.76 -31.33 17.38
CA ASN A 253 -14.06 -32.62 17.40
C ASN A 253 -12.94 -32.59 16.34
N ALA A 254 -11.89 -33.41 16.54
CA ALA A 254 -10.76 -33.51 15.63
C ALA A 254 -11.15 -33.95 14.23
N ASP A 255 -12.18 -34.79 14.09
CA ASP A 255 -12.69 -35.24 12.78
C ASP A 255 -13.14 -34.04 11.92
N PHE A 256 -13.77 -33.03 12.51
CA PHE A 256 -14.20 -31.83 11.78
C PHE A 256 -13.02 -30.98 11.29
N LEU A 257 -11.91 -30.95 12.05
CA LEU A 257 -10.68 -30.25 11.63
C LEU A 257 -10.03 -31.00 10.45
N ILE A 258 -10.02 -32.32 10.49
CA ILE A 258 -9.54 -33.16 9.38
C ILE A 258 -10.43 -32.94 8.15
N ASP A 259 -11.75 -33.02 8.31
CA ASP A 259 -12.71 -32.82 7.23
C ASP A 259 -12.56 -31.42 6.60
N LEU A 260 -12.40 -30.38 7.40
CA LEU A 260 -12.20 -29.01 6.89
C LEU A 260 -10.90 -28.92 6.08
N LYS A 261 -9.81 -29.53 6.55
CA LYS A 261 -8.56 -29.62 5.81
C LYS A 261 -8.76 -30.31 4.46
N PHE A 262 -9.46 -31.44 4.41
CA PHE A 262 -9.65 -32.19 3.17
C PHE A 262 -10.76 -31.64 2.26
N LYS A 263 -11.66 -30.79 2.77
CA LYS A 263 -12.57 -29.96 1.96
C LYS A 263 -11.82 -28.92 1.13
N LEU A 264 -10.66 -28.47 1.59
CA LEU A 264 -9.80 -27.59 0.80
C LEU A 264 -9.17 -28.37 -0.37
N ARG A 265 -9.28 -27.82 -1.59
CA ARG A 265 -8.70 -28.46 -2.78
C ARG A 265 -7.20 -28.69 -2.62
N ALA A 266 -6.69 -29.79 -3.19
CA ALA A 266 -5.28 -30.17 -3.09
C ALA A 266 -4.31 -29.06 -3.55
N LYS A 267 -4.71 -28.21 -4.50
CA LYS A 267 -3.94 -27.05 -4.98
C LYS A 267 -3.65 -26.02 -3.88
N TYR A 268 -4.62 -25.80 -2.97
CA TYR A 268 -4.52 -24.80 -1.90
C TYR A 268 -3.93 -25.41 -0.62
N ARG A 269 -4.15 -26.71 -0.36
CA ARG A 269 -3.64 -27.40 0.83
C ARG A 269 -2.12 -27.33 1.03
N LYS A 270 -1.34 -27.16 -0.04
CA LYS A 270 0.14 -27.12 0.04
C LYS A 270 0.68 -25.93 0.84
N ASN A 271 0.00 -24.79 0.76
CA ASN A 271 0.40 -23.54 1.42
C ASN A 271 -0.69 -23.06 2.40
N ALA A 272 -1.53 -23.99 2.86
CA ALA A 272 -2.64 -23.63 3.73
C ALA A 272 -2.13 -23.33 5.15
N VAL A 273 -2.72 -22.31 5.75
CA VAL A 273 -2.46 -21.87 7.13
C VAL A 273 -3.76 -21.93 7.90
N TRP A 274 -3.70 -22.37 9.15
CA TRP A 274 -4.80 -22.25 10.10
C TRP A 274 -4.79 -20.87 10.74
N VAL A 275 -5.95 -20.23 10.82
CA VAL A 275 -6.10 -18.91 11.44
C VAL A 275 -7.24 -18.97 12.44
N MET A 276 -6.99 -18.57 13.68
CA MET A 276 -7.97 -18.50 14.77
C MET A 276 -7.46 -17.56 15.86
N ASN A 277 -8.32 -17.12 16.76
CA ASN A 277 -7.87 -16.36 17.94
C ASN A 277 -7.33 -17.29 19.05
N SER A 278 -6.61 -16.73 20.03
CA SER A 278 -5.96 -17.52 21.09
C SER A 278 -6.96 -18.31 21.96
N THR A 279 -8.16 -17.80 22.18
CA THR A 279 -9.21 -18.47 22.96
C THR A 279 -9.73 -19.72 22.23
N THR A 280 -9.98 -19.62 20.92
CA THR A 280 -10.38 -20.77 20.09
C THR A 280 -9.24 -21.79 19.98
N ALA A 281 -8.00 -21.33 19.85
CA ALA A 281 -6.83 -22.20 19.87
C ALA A 281 -6.73 -23.00 21.18
N ALA A 282 -6.95 -22.37 22.34
CA ALA A 282 -6.98 -23.06 23.62
C ALA A 282 -8.08 -24.15 23.67
N SER A 283 -9.24 -23.89 23.05
CA SER A 283 -10.31 -24.89 22.91
C SER A 283 -9.91 -26.07 22.00
N VAL A 284 -9.21 -25.80 20.89
CA VAL A 284 -8.66 -26.84 20.00
C VAL A 284 -7.59 -27.67 20.71
N GLN A 285 -6.71 -27.04 21.49
CA GLN A 285 -5.63 -27.70 22.22
C GLN A 285 -6.17 -28.64 23.31
N LYS A 286 -7.32 -28.31 23.91
CA LYS A 286 -7.99 -29.14 24.92
C LYS A 286 -8.64 -30.41 24.35
N LEU A 287 -8.68 -30.58 23.02
CA LEU A 287 -9.21 -31.80 22.40
C LEU A 287 -8.33 -33.00 22.76
N LYS A 288 -8.97 -34.07 23.23
CA LYS A 288 -8.32 -35.31 23.67
C LYS A 288 -8.75 -36.49 22.83
N ASN A 289 -7.85 -37.46 22.64
CA ASN A 289 -8.18 -38.75 22.07
C ASN A 289 -8.94 -39.63 23.11
N GLY A 290 -9.40 -40.81 22.68
CA GLY A 290 -10.08 -41.77 23.57
C GLY A 290 -9.21 -42.27 24.74
N ASN A 291 -7.90 -42.07 24.70
CA ASN A 291 -6.95 -42.41 25.76
C ASN A 291 -6.68 -41.24 26.73
N GLY A 292 -7.28 -40.07 26.50
CA GLY A 292 -7.11 -38.87 27.32
C GLY A 292 -5.90 -38.00 26.96
N ASP A 293 -5.14 -38.34 25.92
CA ASP A 293 -4.02 -37.54 25.43
C ASP A 293 -4.51 -36.37 24.58
N TYR A 294 -3.88 -35.20 24.74
CA TYR A 294 -4.12 -34.05 23.85
C TYR A 294 -3.72 -34.36 22.41
N ILE A 295 -4.62 -34.03 21.47
CA ILE A 295 -4.47 -34.26 20.03
C ILE A 295 -3.49 -33.26 19.43
N TRP A 296 -3.56 -32.01 19.89
CA TRP A 296 -2.62 -30.97 19.55
C TRP A 296 -1.79 -30.64 20.79
N ARG A 297 -0.46 -30.75 20.66
CA ARG A 297 0.48 -30.40 21.72
C ARG A 297 1.28 -29.20 21.27
N ASP A 298 1.52 -28.32 22.23
CA ASP A 298 2.42 -27.18 22.05
C ASP A 298 3.83 -27.66 21.73
N ARG A 299 4.62 -26.79 21.09
CA ARG A 299 6.00 -27.06 20.71
C ARG A 299 6.88 -27.29 21.94
N LEU A 300 7.92 -28.11 21.76
CA LEU A 300 8.93 -28.38 22.79
C LEU A 300 10.14 -27.42 22.71
N GLN A 301 10.28 -26.65 21.62
CA GLN A 301 11.44 -25.78 21.35
C GLN A 301 11.00 -24.36 20.97
N ALA A 302 11.76 -23.35 21.40
CA ALA A 302 11.57 -21.93 21.06
C ALA A 302 11.85 -21.66 19.57
N GLY A 303 10.88 -21.04 18.88
CA GLY A 303 11.05 -20.52 17.51
C GLY A 303 10.40 -21.33 16.38
N ASP A 304 9.94 -22.56 16.64
CA ASP A 304 9.19 -23.33 15.64
C ASP A 304 7.71 -22.87 15.59
N PRO A 305 7.10 -22.73 14.40
CA PRO A 305 5.70 -22.36 14.29
C PRO A 305 4.81 -23.49 14.81
N ASP A 306 3.71 -23.15 15.48
CA ASP A 306 2.75 -24.13 15.95
C ASP A 306 2.13 -24.86 14.75
N THR A 307 2.04 -26.18 14.83
CA THR A 307 1.48 -26.99 13.73
C THR A 307 0.27 -27.78 14.17
N LEU A 308 -0.81 -27.67 13.40
CA LEU A 308 -2.04 -28.43 13.58
C LEU A 308 -2.28 -29.27 12.33
N LEU A 309 -2.31 -30.60 12.50
CA LEU A 309 -2.45 -31.56 11.40
C LEU A 309 -1.38 -31.36 10.30
N GLY A 310 -0.17 -30.90 10.65
CA GLY A 310 0.93 -30.67 9.71
C GLY A 310 0.80 -29.41 8.86
N LEU A 311 -0.03 -28.45 9.26
CA LEU A 311 -0.08 -27.10 8.70
C LEU A 311 0.23 -26.08 9.81
N PRO A 312 0.86 -24.94 9.50
CA PRO A 312 1.13 -23.89 10.48
C PRO A 312 -0.17 -23.26 11.00
N VAL A 313 -0.14 -22.81 12.25
CA VAL A 313 -1.20 -22.05 12.92
C VAL A 313 -0.68 -20.63 13.15
N GLU A 314 -1.49 -19.65 12.75
CA GLU A 314 -1.23 -18.24 13.02
C GLU A 314 -2.40 -17.67 13.82
N TYR A 315 -2.08 -16.93 14.88
CA TYR A 315 -3.07 -16.40 15.81
C TYR A 315 -3.51 -15.02 15.34
N LEU A 316 -4.81 -14.86 15.09
CA LEU A 316 -5.39 -13.60 14.66
C LEU A 316 -6.43 -13.19 15.70
N GLU A 317 -6.00 -12.35 16.65
CA GLU A 317 -6.81 -11.99 17.82
C GLU A 317 -8.07 -11.19 17.47
N THR A 318 -8.10 -10.54 16.31
CA THR A 318 -9.28 -9.82 15.82
C THR A 318 -10.36 -10.73 15.24
N MET A 319 -10.11 -12.05 15.11
CA MET A 319 -11.16 -13.01 14.75
C MET A 319 -12.14 -13.22 15.92
N PRO A 320 -13.45 -13.38 15.63
CA PRO A 320 -14.42 -13.80 16.64
C PRO A 320 -14.04 -15.14 17.29
N ASP A 321 -14.45 -15.30 18.55
CA ASP A 321 -14.40 -16.59 19.25
C ASP A 321 -15.17 -17.66 18.46
N ASP A 322 -14.80 -18.92 18.67
CA ASP A 322 -15.47 -20.09 18.10
C ASP A 322 -15.43 -20.17 16.57
N LEU A 323 -14.52 -19.42 15.94
CA LEU A 323 -14.35 -19.39 14.49
C LEU A 323 -12.92 -19.79 14.10
N ILE A 324 -12.82 -20.75 13.18
CA ILE A 324 -11.55 -21.27 12.67
C ILE A 324 -11.51 -21.09 11.15
N GLY A 325 -10.45 -20.46 10.66
CA GLY A 325 -10.12 -20.36 9.24
C GLY A 325 -9.06 -21.37 8.81
N ILE A 326 -9.20 -21.91 7.61
CA ILE A 326 -8.10 -22.59 6.90
C ILE A 326 -8.08 -22.14 5.45
N GLY A 327 -6.88 -21.83 4.94
CA GLY A 327 -6.75 -21.49 3.54
C GLY A 327 -5.36 -21.14 3.09
N ASP A 328 -5.19 -21.09 1.77
CA ASP A 328 -4.02 -20.47 1.14
C ASP A 328 -4.29 -18.97 1.04
N PHE A 329 -4.04 -18.23 2.13
CA PHE A 329 -4.30 -16.79 2.20
C PHE A 329 -3.48 -15.99 1.20
N LYS A 330 -2.28 -16.45 0.83
CA LYS A 330 -1.46 -15.83 -0.23
C LYS A 330 -2.19 -15.76 -1.57
N ARG A 331 -3.02 -16.77 -1.88
CA ARG A 331 -3.85 -16.77 -3.09
C ARG A 331 -5.26 -16.26 -2.86
N GLY A 332 -5.79 -16.48 -1.67
CA GLY A 332 -7.18 -16.20 -1.32
C GLY A 332 -7.46 -14.73 -1.08
N TYR A 333 -6.52 -14.00 -0.45
CA TYR A 333 -6.74 -12.64 0.02
C TYR A 333 -5.55 -11.74 -0.28
N PHE A 334 -5.81 -10.59 -0.90
CA PHE A 334 -4.79 -9.60 -1.22
C PHE A 334 -4.96 -8.37 -0.34
N ILE A 335 -3.84 -7.92 0.22
CA ILE A 335 -3.70 -6.63 0.87
C ILE A 335 -3.15 -5.67 -0.19
N VAL A 336 -3.77 -4.50 -0.33
CA VAL A 336 -3.40 -3.52 -1.34
C VAL A 336 -3.06 -2.22 -0.64
N ASP A 337 -1.79 -1.83 -0.72
CA ASP A 337 -1.28 -0.57 -0.23
C ASP A 337 -1.12 0.43 -1.38
N HIS A 338 -1.15 1.71 -1.05
CA HIS A 338 -0.69 2.74 -1.99
C HIS A 338 0.84 2.79 -2.03
N GLU A 339 1.42 3.10 -3.20
CA GLU A 339 2.88 3.15 -3.39
C GLU A 339 3.60 4.13 -2.45
N THR A 340 2.90 5.17 -1.99
CA THR A 340 3.45 6.15 -1.02
C THR A 340 3.69 5.58 0.37
N GLY A 341 3.06 4.45 0.72
CA GLY A 341 3.11 3.89 2.08
C GLY A 341 2.52 4.85 3.14
N THR A 342 3.05 4.77 4.36
CA THR A 342 2.71 5.65 5.49
C THR A 342 3.32 7.04 5.30
N ARG A 343 2.55 8.08 5.63
CA ARG A 343 2.98 9.49 5.56
C ARG A 343 2.68 10.17 6.89
N THR A 344 3.73 10.48 7.63
CA THR A 344 3.67 11.29 8.85
C THR A 344 3.93 12.76 8.53
N ARG A 345 3.12 13.68 9.08
CA ARG A 345 3.28 15.13 8.99
C ARG A 345 3.05 15.77 10.36
N PRO A 346 4.05 16.41 10.99
CA PRO A 346 3.83 17.19 12.19
C PRO A 346 3.09 18.49 11.85
N ASP A 347 2.13 18.87 12.68
CA ASP A 347 1.40 20.13 12.64
C ASP A 347 1.63 20.89 13.95
N ASN A 348 2.39 21.98 13.85
CA ASN A 348 2.69 22.91 14.93
C ASN A 348 2.03 24.29 14.72
N ILE A 349 1.17 24.43 13.69
CA ILE A 349 0.62 25.73 13.27
C ILE A 349 -0.85 25.84 13.68
N THR A 350 -1.64 24.77 13.53
CA THR A 350 -3.09 24.84 13.68
C THR A 350 -3.53 25.15 15.12
N GLU A 351 -2.75 24.77 16.12
CA GLU A 351 -3.06 25.03 17.53
C GLU A 351 -1.77 25.42 18.29
N PRO A 352 -1.49 26.73 18.47
CA PRO A 352 -0.27 27.18 19.13
C PRO A 352 -0.06 26.55 20.51
N GLY A 353 1.17 26.14 20.81
CA GLY A 353 1.53 25.45 22.06
C GLY A 353 1.35 23.92 22.01
N PHE A 354 0.76 23.39 20.93
CA PHE A 354 0.61 21.95 20.71
C PHE A 354 1.33 21.50 19.45
N ILE A 355 1.85 20.28 19.49
CA ILE A 355 2.31 19.53 18.32
C ILE A 355 1.31 18.40 18.08
N LYS A 356 0.79 18.32 16.86
CA LYS A 356 -0.04 17.20 16.42
C LYS A 356 0.72 16.39 15.38
N ILE A 357 0.63 15.07 15.41
CA ILE A 357 1.32 14.19 14.46
C ILE A 357 0.28 13.54 13.56
N HIS A 358 0.13 14.04 12.33
CA HIS A 358 -0.80 13.47 11.37
C HIS A 358 -0.12 12.34 10.61
N THR A 359 -0.47 11.09 10.94
CA THR A 359 0.03 9.93 10.21
C THR A 359 -1.12 9.30 9.44
N ASP A 360 -0.95 9.17 8.12
CA ASP A 360 -1.95 8.54 7.25
C ASP A 360 -1.34 7.46 6.35
N LYS A 361 -2.18 6.52 5.92
CA LYS A 361 -1.89 5.54 4.88
C LYS A 361 -3.16 5.21 4.12
N TYR A 362 -3.02 4.53 2.99
CA TYR A 362 -4.15 3.93 2.29
C TYR A 362 -4.08 2.42 2.43
N LEU A 363 -5.20 1.82 2.82
CA LEU A 363 -5.37 0.38 2.98
C LEU A 363 -6.54 -0.11 2.14
N GLY A 364 -6.29 -1.15 1.36
CA GLY A 364 -7.30 -1.94 0.67
C GLY A 364 -7.10 -3.41 1.03
N GLY A 365 -8.19 -4.17 1.03
CA GLY A 365 -8.16 -5.60 1.30
C GLY A 365 -9.35 -6.28 0.65
N GLY A 366 -9.13 -7.45 0.07
CA GLY A 366 -10.20 -8.21 -0.54
C GLY A 366 -9.83 -9.64 -0.94
N VAL A 367 -10.85 -10.49 -0.98
CA VAL A 367 -10.77 -11.88 -1.42
C VAL A 367 -10.68 -11.93 -2.95
N VAL A 368 -9.63 -12.58 -3.44
CA VAL A 368 -9.36 -12.79 -4.87
C VAL A 368 -9.75 -14.21 -5.32
N ASP A 369 -9.54 -15.20 -4.45
CA ASP A 369 -9.93 -16.60 -4.70
C ASP A 369 -10.73 -17.14 -3.52
N SER A 370 -12.07 -17.09 -3.62
CA SER A 370 -12.96 -17.58 -2.56
C SER A 370 -12.91 -19.11 -2.36
N GLY A 371 -12.33 -19.86 -3.31
CA GLY A 371 -12.05 -21.30 -3.18
C GLY A 371 -10.86 -21.61 -2.28
N ALA A 372 -9.98 -20.65 -2.06
CA ALA A 372 -8.76 -20.82 -1.28
C ALA A 372 -8.97 -20.72 0.23
N ILE A 373 -10.12 -20.21 0.70
CA ILE A 373 -10.43 -19.99 2.13
C ILE A 373 -11.69 -20.76 2.52
N LYS A 374 -11.64 -21.40 3.69
CA LYS A 374 -12.73 -22.13 4.33
C LYS A 374 -12.84 -21.71 5.79
N LEU A 375 -14.05 -21.62 6.29
CA LEU A 375 -14.35 -21.28 7.67
C LEU A 375 -15.10 -22.44 8.34
N LEU A 376 -14.79 -22.67 9.60
CA LEU A 376 -15.49 -23.55 10.50
C LEU A 376 -15.97 -22.72 11.69
N GLU A 377 -17.28 -22.71 11.91
CA GLU A 377 -17.92 -22.01 13.02
C GLU A 377 -18.43 -23.05 14.00
N ILE A 378 -18.05 -22.90 15.26
CA ILE A 378 -18.56 -23.71 16.35
C ILE A 378 -19.81 -22.98 16.85
N SER A 379 -20.99 -23.46 16.46
CA SER A 379 -22.22 -22.92 17.03
C SER A 379 -22.27 -23.33 18.49
N ALA A 380 -22.00 -22.39 19.39
CA ALA A 380 -22.26 -22.60 20.81
C ALA A 380 -23.71 -23.08 20.95
N SER A 381 -23.93 -24.34 21.34
CA SER A 381 -25.25 -24.70 21.84
C SER A 381 -25.47 -23.83 23.06
N SER A 382 -26.48 -22.95 23.02
CA SER A 382 -26.90 -22.18 24.19
C SER A 382 -27.21 -23.18 25.31
N THR A 383 -26.24 -23.42 26.17
CA THR A 383 -26.42 -24.29 27.33
C THR A 383 -26.77 -23.34 28.45
N LYS A 384 -28.07 -23.11 28.61
CA LYS A 384 -28.66 -22.63 29.86
C LYS A 384 -28.70 -23.76 30.88
#